data_AF-A0A6B2PT29-F1
#
_entry.id   AF-A0A6B2PT29-F1
#
_cell.length_a   1.000
_cell.length_b   1.000
_cell.length_c   1.000
_cell.angle_alpha   90.00
_cell.angle_beta   90.00
_cell.angle_gamma   90.00
#
_symmetry.space_group_name_H-M   'P 1'
#
loop_
_entity.id
_entity.type
_entity.pdbx_description
1 polymer ?
#
loop_
_entity_poly.entity_id
_entity_poly.type
_entity_poly.pdbx_seq_one_letter_code
_entity_poly.pdbx_strand_id
1 'polypeptide(L)' 'MHDPVLESHHLVCEKPQTRRGIERRLALLLSATELFLEKGYDAVSLDDIVNHAGGSKTSIYKYF' A
#
# COMPACT_ATOMS: atom_id res chain seq x y z
N MET A 1 -11.75 12.97 36.88
CA MET A 1 -12.24 12.16 35.75
C MET A 1 -11.03 11.88 34.88
N HIS A 2 -10.48 10.67 34.94
CA HIS A 2 -9.33 10.30 34.12
C HIS A 2 -9.77 10.20 32.65
N ASP A 3 -9.00 10.87 31.81
CA ASP A 3 -9.09 10.98 30.36
C ASP A 3 -8.51 9.70 29.71
N PRO A 4 -9.25 8.98 28.85
CA PRO A 4 -8.67 7.95 28.01
C PRO A 4 -8.57 8.48 26.58
N VAL A 5 -7.46 9.14 26.31
CA VAL A 5 -6.51 8.69 25.28
C VAL A 5 -7.15 8.48 23.91
N LEU A 6 -6.98 9.50 23.06
CA LEU A 6 -6.38 9.34 21.74
C LEU A 6 -6.79 8.03 21.05
N GLU A 7 -7.91 8.09 20.31
CA GLU A 7 -8.18 7.19 19.19
C GLU A 7 -6.95 7.25 18.28
N SER A 8 -5.98 6.40 18.60
CA SER A 8 -4.88 6.06 17.76
C SER A 8 -5.52 5.46 16.52
N HIS A 9 -5.69 6.29 15.49
CA HIS A 9 -5.66 5.85 14.09
C HIS A 9 -4.29 5.21 13.87
N HIS A 10 -4.11 4.04 14.46
CA HIS A 10 -3.01 3.15 14.22
C HIS A 10 -3.31 2.64 12.81
N LEU A 11 -2.83 3.38 11.82
CA LEU A 11 -2.64 2.90 10.47
C LEU A 11 -1.58 1.80 10.56
N VAL A 12 -1.95 0.67 11.16
CA VAL A 12 -1.11 -0.52 11.17
C VAL A 12 -1.20 -1.01 9.75
N CYS A 13 -0.06 -0.96 9.06
CA CYS A 13 0.19 -1.78 7.89
C CYS A 13 -0.26 -3.22 8.22
N GLU A 14 -1.49 -3.57 7.80
CA GLU A 14 -2.10 -4.85 8.09
C GLU A 14 -1.52 -5.84 7.09
N LYS A 15 -0.62 -6.72 7.54
CA LYS A 15 -0.11 -7.77 6.66
C LYS A 15 -1.28 -8.65 6.19
N PRO A 16 -1.49 -8.80 4.87
CA PRO A 16 -2.61 -9.59 4.37
C PRO A 16 -2.48 -11.05 4.82
N GLN A 17 -3.55 -11.57 5.42
CA GLN A 17 -3.61 -12.96 5.90
C GLN A 17 -4.20 -13.93 4.87
N THR A 18 -4.95 -13.41 3.88
CA THR A 18 -5.56 -14.23 2.83
C THR A 18 -4.63 -14.34 1.63
N ARG A 19 -4.69 -15.48 0.92
CA ARG A 19 -3.92 -15.69 -0.32
C ARG A 19 -4.11 -14.54 -1.33
N ARG A 20 -5.35 -14.14 -1.58
CA ARG A 20 -5.68 -13.01 -2.47
C ARG A 20 -5.07 -11.69 -1.99
N GLY A 21 -5.04 -11.45 -0.68
CA GLY A 21 -4.41 -10.27 -0.12
C GLY A 21 -2.89 -10.27 -0.31
N ILE A 22 -2.25 -11.42 -0.12
CA ILE A 22 -0.80 -11.63 -0.32
C ILE A 22 -0.44 -11.41 -1.79
N GLU A 23 -1.17 -12.04 -2.72
CA GLU A 23 -0.99 -11.86 -4.17
C GLU A 23 -1.12 -10.38 -4.55
N ARG A 24 -2.11 -9.67 -4.01
CA ARG A 24 -2.29 -8.24 -4.31
C ARG A 24 -1.18 -7.36 -3.75
N ARG A 25 -0.68 -7.64 -2.53
CA ARG A 25 0.48 -6.93 -1.97
C ARG A 25 1.74 -7.18 -2.79
N LEU A 26 1.95 -8.40 -3.27
CA LEU A 26 3.07 -8.74 -4.16
C LEU A 26 2.96 -8.00 -5.49
N ALA A 27 1.77 -7.95 -6.11
CA ALA A 27 1.55 -7.22 -7.35
C ALA A 27 1.89 -5.73 -7.23
N LEU A 28 1.51 -5.09 -6.11
CA LEU A 28 1.86 -3.70 -5.81
C LEU A 28 3.38 -3.51 -5.67
N LEU A 29 4.08 -4.40 -4.97
CA LEU A 29 5.54 -4.33 -4.82
C LEU A 29 6.28 -4.49 -6.14
N LEU A 30 5.89 -5.49 -6.94
CA LEU A 30 6.51 -5.73 -8.25
C LEU A 30 6.30 -4.54 -9.17
N SER A 31 5.07 -4.02 -9.24
CA SER A 31 4.73 -2.86 -10.08
C SER A 31 5.48 -1.60 -9.64
N ALA A 32 5.53 -1.33 -8.33
CA ALA A 32 6.28 -0.19 -7.82
C ALA A 32 7.77 -0.31 -8.13
N THR A 33 8.35 -1.51 -7.95
CA THR A 33 9.76 -1.77 -8.26
C THR A 33 10.07 -1.51 -9.73
N GLU A 34 9.25 -2.02 -10.64
CA GLU A 34 9.41 -1.83 -12.08
C GLU A 34 9.32 -0.34 -12.47
N LEU A 35 8.28 0.35 -12.00
CA LEU A 35 8.09 1.77 -12.29
C LEU A 35 9.20 2.63 -11.72
N PHE A 36 9.67 2.36 -10.49
CA PHE A 36 10.77 3.10 -9.89
C PHE A 36 12.08 2.89 -10.66
N LEU A 37 12.34 1.68 -11.17
CA LEU A 37 13.52 1.41 -12.00
C LEU A 37 13.44 2.06 -13.37
N GLU A 38 12.26 2.13 -13.96
CA GLU A 38 12.05 2.71 -15.29
C GLU A 38 12.06 4.25 -15.28
N LYS A 39 11.35 4.86 -14.31
CA LYS A 39 11.03 6.30 -14.32
C LYS A 39 11.74 7.08 -13.21
N GLY A 40 12.30 6.40 -12.22
CA GLY A 40 12.84 7.00 -11.01
C GLY A 40 11.79 7.18 -9.91
N TYR A 41 12.25 7.22 -8.65
CA TYR A 41 11.37 7.27 -7.48
C TYR A 41 10.46 8.51 -7.46
N ASP A 42 11.01 9.70 -7.69
CA ASP A 42 10.27 10.96 -7.58
C ASP A 42 9.22 11.15 -8.69
N ALA A 43 9.32 10.41 -9.79
CA ALA A 43 8.45 10.53 -10.96
C ALA A 43 7.24 9.58 -10.91
N VAL A 44 7.19 8.64 -9.96
CA VAL A 44 6.15 7.60 -9.90
C VAL A 44 5.14 7.92 -8.81
N SER A 45 3.87 8.06 -9.20
CA SER A 45 2.77 8.30 -8.26
C SER A 45 2.14 6.99 -7.76
N LEU A 46 1.39 7.08 -6.65
CA LEU A 46 0.57 5.96 -6.18
C LEU A 46 -0.48 5.53 -7.21
N ASP A 47 -0.99 6.47 -8.02
CA ASP A 47 -1.93 6.18 -9.11
C ASP A 47 -1.28 5.31 -10.19
N ASP A 48 -0.04 5.61 -10.58
CA ASP A 48 0.70 4.81 -11.56
C ASP A 48 0.85 3.36 -11.09
N ILE A 49 1.20 3.18 -9.81
CA ILE A 49 1.38 1.85 -9.21
C ILE A 49 0.07 1.07 -9.19
N VAL A 50 -1.06 1.68 -8.79
CA VAL A 50 -2.34 0.94 -8.75
C VAL A 50 -2.89 0.64 -10.14
N ASN A 51 -2.68 1.54 -11.10
CA ASN A 51 -3.06 1.35 -12.50
C ASN A 51 -2.25 0.21 -13.13
N HIS A 52 -0.96 0.12 -12.83
CA HIS A 52 -0.09 -0.97 -13.31
C HIS A 52 -0.41 -2.32 -12.62
N ALA A 53 -0.62 -2.32 -11.31
CA ALA A 53 -0.81 -3.54 -10.51
C ALA A 53 -2.24 -4.14 -10.56
N GLY A 54 -3.25 -3.40 -11.07
CA GLY A 54 -4.66 -3.81 -11.00
C GLY A 54 -5.25 -3.70 -9.59
N GLY A 55 -4.83 -2.68 -8.83
CA GLY A 55 -5.17 -2.47 -7.42
C GLY A 55 -6.05 -1.24 -7.16
N SER A 56 -6.07 -0.79 -5.91
CA SER A 56 -6.67 0.50 -5.53
C SER A 56 -5.82 1.20 -4.47
N LYS A 57 -5.90 2.52 -4.38
CA LYS A 57 -5.20 3.33 -3.36
C LYS A 57 -5.48 2.84 -1.94
N THR A 58 -6.72 2.46 -1.64
CA THR A 58 -7.10 1.85 -0.36
C THR A 58 -6.27 0.60 -0.03
N SER A 59 -5.89 -0.17 -1.04
CA SER A 59 -5.07 -1.37 -0.86
C SER A 59 -3.64 -1.03 -0.48
N ILE A 60 -3.12 0.09 -0.99
CA ILE A 60 -1.81 0.61 -0.59
C ILE A 60 -1.87 1.04 0.87
N TYR A 61 -2.78 1.95 1.24
CA TYR A 61 -2.90 2.46 2.61
C TYR A 61 -3.20 1.37 3.66
N LYS A 62 -3.80 0.26 3.25
CA LYS A 62 -4.03 -0.90 4.12
C LYS A 62 -2.74 -1.70 4.37
N TYR A 63 -1.84 -1.78 3.38
CA TYR A 63 -0.70 -2.70 3.37
C TYR A 63 0.67 -2.03 3.48
N PHE A 64 0.75 -0.71 3.40
CA PHE A 64 1.97 0.11 3.46
C PHE A 64 1.65 1.41 4.19
#